data_AF-A0A2S0WVU9-F1
#
_entry.id   AF-A0A2S0WVU9-F1
#
_cell.length_a   1.000
_cell.length_b   1.000
_cell.length_c   1.000
_cell.angle_alpha   90.00
_cell.angle_beta   90.00
_cell.angle_gamma   90.00
#
_symmetry.space_group_name_H-M   'P 1'
#
loop_
_entity.id
_entity.type
_entity.pdbx_description
1 polymer ?
#
loop_
_entity_poly.entity_id
_entity_poly.type
_entity_poly.pdbx_seq_one_letter_code
_entity_poly.pdbx_strand_id
1 'polypeptide(L)'
;MSDTRNDAPVLDLLSRMTADSLAASDLDIETLILVRIAALVAVDAPAVSYALNLEAASEAGLDAETVRGVFTAIAPIVGTARIAAATGKIVRALAAEIQLAELEVAELEFEEDDET
;
A
#
# COMPACT_ATOMS: atom_id res chain seq x y z
N MET A 1 2.55 26.71 -24.09
CA MET A 1 2.74 26.06 -22.78
C MET A 1 1.53 25.17 -22.58
N SER A 2 1.63 23.90 -22.95
CA SER A 2 0.51 22.96 -22.79
C SER A 2 0.29 22.74 -21.29
N ASP A 3 -0.95 22.90 -20.86
CA ASP A 3 -1.36 22.68 -19.49
C ASP A 3 -1.32 21.17 -19.22
N THR A 4 -0.22 20.65 -18.65
CA THR A 4 -0.10 19.26 -18.15
C THR A 4 -0.98 19.01 -16.91
N ARG A 5 -1.87 19.94 -16.56
CA ARG A 5 -2.83 19.72 -15.49
C ARG A 5 -3.85 18.72 -15.98
N ASN A 6 -3.69 17.48 -15.47
CA ASN A 6 -4.74 16.51 -15.18
C ASN A 6 -4.79 15.26 -16.08
N ASP A 7 -3.66 14.56 -16.25
CA ASP A 7 -3.67 13.22 -16.86
C ASP A 7 -4.29 12.15 -15.93
N ALA A 8 -4.46 12.44 -14.63
CA ALA A 8 -5.04 11.52 -13.65
C ALA A 8 -5.92 12.21 -12.58
N PRO A 9 -7.07 12.80 -12.93
CA PRO A 9 -7.94 13.54 -12.00
C PRO A 9 -8.37 12.78 -10.76
N VAL A 10 -8.61 11.48 -10.91
CA VAL A 10 -9.05 10.63 -9.81
C VAL A 10 -7.90 10.40 -8.84
N LEU A 11 -6.68 10.15 -9.33
CA LEU A 11 -5.52 9.97 -8.47
C LEU A 11 -5.19 11.28 -7.74
N ASP A 12 -5.22 12.42 -8.43
CA ASP A 12 -4.99 13.74 -7.80
C ASP A 12 -6.00 14.06 -6.70
N LEU A 13 -7.27 13.67 -6.90
CA LEU A 13 -8.28 13.80 -5.85
C LEU A 13 -7.98 12.89 -4.67
N LEU A 14 -7.69 11.61 -4.91
CA LEU A 14 -7.42 10.62 -3.86
C LEU A 14 -6.15 10.95 -3.07
N SER A 15 -5.11 11.44 -3.73
CA SER A 15 -3.87 11.90 -3.09
C SER A 15 -4.13 13.07 -2.15
N ARG A 16 -4.92 14.07 -2.59
CA ARG A 16 -5.34 15.19 -1.72
C ARG A 16 -6.18 14.71 -0.54
N MET A 17 -7.18 13.86 -0.78
CA MET A 17 -7.99 13.29 0.30
C MET A 17 -7.15 12.52 1.32
N THR A 18 -6.11 11.80 0.85
CA THR A 18 -5.20 11.04 1.72
C THR A 18 -4.30 11.96 2.56
N ALA A 19 -3.77 13.02 1.94
CA ALA A 19 -2.96 14.03 2.62
C ALA A 19 -3.78 14.83 3.65
N ASP A 20 -4.97 15.29 3.26
CA ASP A 20 -5.89 16.00 4.15
C ASP A 20 -6.30 15.12 5.33
N SER A 21 -6.58 13.83 5.10
CA SER A 21 -6.85 12.87 6.17
C SER A 21 -5.67 12.69 7.13
N LEU A 22 -4.43 12.77 6.63
CA LEU A 22 -3.23 12.63 7.45
C LEU A 22 -3.04 13.86 8.34
N ALA A 23 -3.23 15.06 7.77
CA ALA A 23 -3.10 16.33 8.49
C ALA A 23 -4.23 16.59 9.50
N ALA A 24 -5.43 16.05 9.25
CA ALA A 24 -6.59 16.24 10.11
C ALA A 24 -6.70 15.23 11.26
N SER A 25 -5.87 14.17 11.27
CA SER A 25 -5.91 13.15 12.32
C SER A 25 -4.99 13.52 13.49
N ASP A 26 -5.46 13.31 14.71
CA ASP A 26 -4.64 13.44 15.93
C ASP A 26 -3.91 12.13 16.29
N LEU A 27 -4.04 11.08 15.48
CA LEU A 27 -3.32 9.81 15.68
C LEU A 27 -1.85 9.98 15.32
N ASP A 28 -0.97 9.32 16.08
CA ASP A 28 0.41 9.15 15.64
C ASP A 28 0.47 8.33 14.34
N ILE A 29 1.57 8.50 13.60
CA ILE A 29 1.74 7.91 12.25
C ILE A 29 1.60 6.38 12.30
N GLU A 30 2.19 5.73 13.29
CA GLU A 30 2.14 4.27 13.45
C GLU A 30 0.69 3.81 13.62
N THR A 31 -0.03 4.38 14.59
CA THR A 31 -1.43 4.06 14.86
C THR A 31 -2.31 4.33 13.64
N LEU A 32 -2.10 5.44 12.94
CA LEU A 32 -2.86 5.79 11.75
C LEU A 32 -2.69 4.75 10.63
N ILE A 33 -1.46 4.28 10.38
CA ILE A 33 -1.18 3.24 9.38
C ILE A 33 -1.88 1.93 9.76
N LEU A 34 -1.79 1.51 11.03
CA LEU A 34 -2.43 0.27 11.49
C LEU A 34 -3.96 0.33 11.37
N VAL A 35 -4.56 1.48 11.68
CA VAL A 35 -6.01 1.69 11.50
C VAL A 35 -6.41 1.63 10.03
N ARG A 36 -5.60 2.21 9.13
CA ARG A 36 -5.84 2.12 7.68
C ARG A 36 -5.76 0.68 7.19
N ILE A 37 -4.76 -0.09 7.61
CA ILE A 37 -4.66 -1.52 7.29
C ILE A 37 -5.90 -2.28 7.79
N ALA A 38 -6.31 -2.06 9.05
CA ALA A 38 -7.51 -2.68 9.61
C ALA A 38 -8.77 -2.35 8.81
N ALA A 39 -8.91 -1.09 8.36
CA ALA A 39 -10.02 -0.66 7.53
C ALA A 39 -10.01 -1.33 6.15
N LEU A 40 -8.84 -1.49 5.51
CA LEU A 40 -8.71 -2.20 4.24
C LEU A 40 -9.16 -3.65 4.35
N VAL A 41 -8.78 -4.34 5.44
CA VAL A 41 -9.28 -5.69 5.74
C VAL A 41 -10.80 -5.66 5.92
N ALA A 42 -11.30 -4.71 6.72
CA ALA A 42 -12.73 -4.60 7.02
C ALA A 42 -13.58 -4.35 5.78
N VAL A 43 -13.09 -3.65 4.74
CA VAL A 43 -13.81 -3.40 3.48
C VAL A 43 -13.47 -4.37 2.35
N ASP A 44 -12.55 -5.33 2.58
CA ASP A 44 -12.02 -6.25 1.57
C ASP A 44 -11.45 -5.53 0.35
N ALA A 45 -10.57 -4.55 0.61
CA ALA A 45 -9.95 -3.72 -0.41
C ALA A 45 -9.20 -4.52 -1.50
N PRO A 46 -8.94 -3.95 -2.68
CA PRO A 46 -8.05 -4.52 -3.69
C PRO A 46 -6.59 -4.69 -3.21
N ALA A 47 -5.81 -5.55 -3.87
CA ALA A 47 -4.42 -5.84 -3.50
C ALA A 47 -3.53 -4.59 -3.48
N VAL A 48 -3.64 -3.73 -4.49
CA VAL A 48 -2.86 -2.48 -4.60
C VAL A 48 -3.05 -1.55 -3.41
N SER A 49 -4.24 -1.53 -2.79
CA SER A 49 -4.49 -0.68 -1.62
C SER A 49 -3.68 -1.11 -0.39
N TYR A 50 -3.35 -2.40 -0.29
CA TYR A 50 -2.47 -2.90 0.77
C TYR A 50 -1.01 -2.49 0.52
N ALA A 51 -0.53 -2.55 -0.73
CA ALA A 51 0.86 -2.17 -1.07
C ALA A 51 1.20 -0.77 -0.54
N LEU A 52 0.37 0.22 -0.89
CA LEU A 52 0.56 1.62 -0.49
C LEU A 52 0.62 1.83 1.03
N ASN A 53 -0.12 1.03 1.81
CA ASN A 53 -0.11 1.15 3.28
C ASN A 53 0.97 0.31 3.95
N LEU A 54 1.44 -0.77 3.30
CA LEU A 54 2.56 -1.59 3.77
C LEU A 54 3.90 -0.91 3.51
N GLU A 55 4.02 -0.20 2.39
CA GLU A 55 5.16 0.68 2.11
C GLU A 55 5.28 1.76 3.18
N ALA A 56 4.20 2.51 3.44
CA ALA A 56 4.17 3.50 4.52
C ALA A 56 4.47 2.89 5.91
N ALA A 57 4.03 1.65 6.17
CA ALA A 57 4.36 0.94 7.39
C ALA A 57 5.88 0.66 7.50
N SER A 58 6.49 0.19 6.41
CA SER A 58 7.93 -0.05 6.32
C SER A 58 8.74 1.22 6.56
N GLU A 59 8.35 2.34 5.93
CA GLU A 59 8.97 3.66 6.13
C GLU A 59 8.84 4.16 7.57
N ALA A 60 7.73 3.84 8.23
CA ALA A 60 7.50 4.14 9.64
C ALA A 60 8.22 3.16 10.59
N GLY A 61 8.96 2.18 10.08
CA GLY A 61 9.68 1.19 10.89
C GLY A 61 8.79 0.11 11.52
N LEU A 62 7.55 -0.04 11.05
CA LEU A 62 6.63 -1.07 11.53
C LEU A 62 7.01 -2.42 10.94
N ASP A 63 7.16 -3.43 11.80
CA ASP A 63 7.49 -4.77 11.37
C ASP A 63 6.25 -5.58 10.96
N ALA A 64 6.50 -6.70 10.29
CA ALA A 64 5.43 -7.61 9.86
C ALA A 64 4.68 -8.24 11.06
N GLU A 65 5.28 -8.30 12.25
CA GLU A 65 4.62 -8.80 13.47
C GLU A 65 3.51 -7.84 13.92
N THR A 66 3.74 -6.53 13.82
CA THR A 66 2.75 -5.51 14.14
C THR A 66 1.51 -5.64 13.25
N VAL A 67 1.70 -5.86 11.94
CA VAL A 67 0.59 -6.12 11.00
C VAL A 67 -0.15 -7.43 11.34
N ARG A 68 0.58 -8.50 11.72
CA ARG A 68 -0.04 -9.74 12.23
C ARG A 68 -0.82 -9.51 13.52
N GLY A 69 -0.34 -8.62 14.38
CA GLY A 69 -1.04 -8.15 15.57
C GLY A 69 -2.39 -7.51 15.24
N VAL A 70 -2.44 -6.64 14.22
CA VAL A 70 -3.70 -6.06 13.71
C VAL A 70 -4.65 -7.16 13.28
N PHE A 71 -4.18 -8.14 12.49
CA PHE A 71 -5.02 -9.23 11.98
C PHE A 71 -5.60 -10.06 13.12
N THR A 72 -4.77 -10.36 14.13
CA THR A 72 -5.18 -11.08 15.33
C THR A 72 -6.23 -10.29 16.12
N ALA A 73 -6.04 -8.98 16.27
CA ALA A 73 -6.94 -8.10 17.01
C ALA A 73 -8.31 -7.98 16.34
N ILE A 74 -8.36 -7.86 15.01
CA ILE A 74 -9.62 -7.66 14.27
C ILE A 74 -10.29 -8.95 13.83
N ALA A 75 -9.60 -10.10 13.85
CA ALA A 75 -10.15 -11.39 13.39
C ALA A 75 -11.52 -11.75 13.99
N PRO A 76 -11.78 -11.54 15.30
CA PRO A 76 -13.10 -11.80 15.87
C PRO A 76 -14.22 -10.87 15.35
N ILE A 77 -13.85 -9.70 14.81
CA ILE A 77 -14.78 -8.67 14.33
C ILE A 77 -15.09 -8.86 12.85
N VAL A 78 -14.06 -9.09 12.02
CA VAL A 78 -14.20 -9.18 10.55
C VAL A 78 -14.37 -10.63 10.05
N GLY A 79 -14.02 -11.61 10.87
CA GLY A 79 -14.12 -13.04 10.55
C GLY A 79 -12.92 -13.60 9.76
N THR A 80 -12.73 -14.92 9.85
CA THR A 80 -11.60 -15.64 9.24
C THR A 80 -11.55 -15.51 7.71
N ALA A 81 -12.70 -15.45 7.05
CA ALA A 81 -12.77 -15.28 5.60
C ALA A 81 -12.16 -13.95 5.12
N ARG A 82 -12.43 -12.84 5.84
CA ARG A 82 -11.83 -11.52 5.55
C ARG A 82 -10.32 -11.53 5.78
N ILE A 83 -9.86 -12.15 6.88
CA ILE A 83 -8.44 -12.29 7.17
C ILE A 83 -7.72 -13.07 6.06
N ALA A 84 -8.24 -14.24 5.67
CA ALA A 84 -7.64 -15.06 4.62
C ALA A 84 -7.60 -14.33 3.26
N ALA A 85 -8.67 -13.61 2.92
CA ALA A 85 -8.73 -12.81 1.68
C ALA A 85 -7.68 -11.69 1.69
N ALA A 86 -7.57 -10.95 2.80
CA ALA A 86 -6.56 -9.90 2.96
C ALA A 86 -5.14 -10.45 2.85
N THR A 87 -4.83 -11.56 3.54
CA THR A 87 -3.51 -12.22 3.44
C THR A 87 -3.17 -12.59 2.00
N GLY A 88 -4.10 -13.19 1.26
CA GLY A 88 -3.88 -13.55 -0.14
C GLY A 88 -3.68 -12.33 -1.06
N LYS A 89 -4.33 -11.21 -0.75
CA LYS A 89 -4.16 -9.94 -1.50
C LYS A 89 -2.84 -9.25 -1.19
N ILE A 90 -2.38 -9.29 0.06
CA ILE A 90 -1.06 -8.81 0.46
C ILE A 90 0.04 -9.59 -0.24
N VAL A 91 -0.02 -10.93 -0.24
CA VAL A 91 0.97 -11.76 -0.94
C VAL A 91 1.03 -11.42 -2.44
N ARG A 92 -0.13 -11.21 -3.09
CA ARG A 92 -0.18 -10.81 -4.50
C ARG A 92 0.41 -9.42 -4.73
N ALA A 93 0.16 -8.48 -3.83
CA ALA A 93 0.71 -7.13 -3.92
C ALA A 93 2.25 -7.16 -3.85
N LEU A 94 2.80 -7.86 -2.86
CA LEU A 94 4.25 -8.03 -2.71
C LEU A 94 4.89 -8.75 -3.90
N ALA A 95 4.22 -9.78 -4.44
CA ALA A 95 4.70 -10.49 -5.62
C ALA A 95 4.73 -9.58 -6.87
N ALA A 96 3.72 -8.72 -7.04
CA ALA A 96 3.68 -7.76 -8.14
C ALA A 96 4.78 -6.70 -8.00
N GLU A 97 5.05 -6.23 -6.78
CA GLU A 97 6.12 -5.27 -6.49
C GLU A 97 7.51 -5.85 -6.81
N ILE A 98 7.77 -7.10 -6.42
CA ILE A 98 9.02 -7.80 -6.76
C ILE A 98 9.17 -7.94 -8.29
N GLN A 99 8.11 -8.32 -9.00
CA GLN A 99 8.15 -8.45 -10.46
C GLN A 99 8.43 -7.11 -11.15
N LEU A 100 7.87 -6.01 -10.64
CA LEU A 100 8.15 -4.67 -11.18
C LEU A 100 9.62 -4.30 -10.95
N ALA A 101 10.16 -4.55 -9.76
CA ALA A 101 11.58 -4.29 -9.48
C ALA A 101 12.53 -5.12 -10.38
N GLU A 102 12.19 -6.39 -10.65
CA GLU A 102 12.96 -7.23 -11.59
C GLU A 102 12.93 -6.68 -13.02
N LEU A 103 11.80 -6.13 -13.47
CA LEU A 103 11.68 -5.51 -14.79
C LEU A 103 12.49 -4.21 -14.88
N GLU A 104 12.43 -3.36 -13.86
CA GLU A 104 13.23 -2.12 -13.80
C GLU A 104 14.73 -2.41 -13.89
N VAL A 105 15.22 -3.42 -13.17
CA VAL A 105 16.64 -3.84 -13.25
C VAL A 105 16.98 -4.32 -14.66
N ALA A 106 16.12 -5.14 -15.27
CA ALA A 106 16.37 -5.64 -16.63
C ALA A 106 16.40 -4.49 -17.65
N GLU A 107 15.48 -3.52 -17.58
CA GLU A 107 15.48 -2.35 -18.46
C GLU A 107 16.78 -1.55 -18.36
N LEU A 108 17.31 -1.35 -17.14
CA LEU A 108 18.59 -0.68 -16.93
C LEU A 108 19.78 -1.44 -17.54
N GLU A 109 19.80 -2.78 -17.43
CA GLU A 109 20.83 -3.61 -18.07
C GLU A 109 20.77 -3.51 -19.61
N PHE A 110 19.57 -3.43 -20.19
CA PHE A 110 19.40 -3.23 -21.64
C PHE A 110 19.83 -1.83 -22.10
N GLU A 111 19.62 -0.79 -21.29
CA GLU A 111 20.08 0.57 -21.59
C GLU A 111 21.62 0.71 -21.52
N GLU A 112 22.27 0.02 -20.58
CA GLU A 112 23.74 0.00 -20.48
C GLU A 112 24.43 -0.71 -21.65
N ASP A 113 23.83 -1.80 -22.16
CA ASP A 113 24.37 -2.56 -23.30
C ASP A 113 24.24 -1.81 -24.65
N ASP A 114 23.26 -0.92 -24.82
CA ASP A 114 23.04 -0.11 -26.04
C ASP A 114 23.94 1.16 -26.10
N GLU A 115 24.60 1.53 -25.00
CA GLU A 115 25.56 2.67 -24.90
C GLU A 115 27.06 2.29 -25.06
N THR A 116 27.41 0.99 -25.20
CA THR A 116 28.80 0.51 -25.44
C THR A 116 29.06 -0.06 -26.84
#